data_AF-A0A6G8FVZ2-F1
#
_entry.id   AF-A0A6G8FVZ2-F1
#
_cell.length_a   1.000
_cell.length_b   1.000
_cell.length_c   1.000
_cell.angle_alpha   90.00
_cell.angle_beta   90.00
_cell.angle_gamma   90.00
#
_symmetry.space_group_name_H-M   'P 1'
#
loop_
_entity.id
_entity.type
_entity.pdbx_description
1 polymer ?
#
loop_
_entity_poly.entity_id
_entity_poly.type
_entity_poly.pdbx_seq_one_letter_code
_entity_poly.pdbx_strand_id
1 'polypeptide(L)'
;MPPRRLPPLPGGALSLGSARALGMSDHDWRDERLVRVTEGVRSLYRPADLRERARAFALALPEDCAFSHVTAARLWGIPLPAALERDELLDVMRTSGRGYVERAGCRSHRGLERRDVHELDGLRVTSLADTWVDLGDVRASRPGRDDLVVAGDAVATLWAPPGVRRTALDVDAAVVPLRRALEARGSPRGRRVLDDALALVRPGVRSPMESRSRLLFVDAGFPEPEPCAPLFTPGADGSVRATSCGASNGWSGSTRVMCTAPGRPAAPTRTATACSATRTGRCARSSPRTTTTPCDAGPCSCGSPASWGSMSRRSGSRDPARGPRPSRGGSTQRMRAVRLRGASSRRQERAQA
;
A
#
# COMPACT_ATOMS: atom_id res chain seq x y z
N MET A 1 19.09 -40.22 30.41
CA MET A 1 19.53 -40.39 29.00
C MET A 1 20.01 -39.04 28.49
N PRO A 2 21.16 -38.96 27.79
CA PRO A 2 21.53 -37.72 27.10
C PRO A 2 20.47 -37.36 26.05
N PRO A 3 20.25 -36.05 25.78
CA PRO A 3 19.28 -35.64 24.77
C PRO A 3 19.71 -36.21 23.41
N ARG A 4 18.78 -36.94 22.78
CA ARG A 4 19.00 -37.53 21.46
C ARG A 4 19.33 -36.41 20.46
N ARG A 5 20.40 -36.59 19.69
CA ARG A 5 20.77 -35.65 18.62
C ARG A 5 19.79 -35.82 17.47
N LEU A 6 19.20 -34.72 17.03
CA LEU A 6 18.49 -34.66 15.76
C LEU A 6 19.52 -34.84 14.62
N PRO A 7 19.11 -35.40 13.47
CA PRO A 7 19.94 -35.37 12.27
C PRO A 7 20.24 -33.90 11.88
N PRO A 8 21.29 -33.64 11.09
CA PRO A 8 21.55 -32.31 10.57
C PRO A 8 20.35 -31.82 9.75
N LEU A 9 19.71 -30.75 10.22
CA LEU A 9 18.54 -30.16 9.59
C LEU A 9 18.94 -28.92 8.76
N PRO A 10 18.27 -28.63 7.64
CA PRO A 10 18.45 -27.38 6.92
C PRO A 10 18.07 -26.19 7.82
N GLY A 11 18.66 -25.02 7.56
CA GLY A 11 18.49 -23.78 8.33
C GLY A 11 17.11 -23.11 8.18
N GLY A 12 16.04 -23.86 7.92
CA GLY A 12 14.71 -23.33 7.68
C GLY A 12 13.60 -24.31 8.03
N ALA A 13 12.38 -23.99 7.60
CA ALA A 13 11.23 -24.86 7.81
C ALA A 13 11.31 -26.14 6.97
N LEU A 14 10.74 -27.20 7.52
CA LEU A 14 10.68 -28.55 6.98
C LEU A 14 9.23 -29.00 6.91
N SER A 15 8.84 -29.57 5.77
CA SER A 15 7.60 -30.33 5.67
C SER A 15 7.79 -31.71 6.30
N LEU A 16 6.70 -32.35 6.75
CA LEU A 16 6.73 -33.74 7.20
C LEU A 16 7.27 -34.69 6.11
N GLY A 17 6.96 -34.42 4.84
CA GLY A 17 7.49 -35.21 3.72
C GLY A 17 9.01 -35.09 3.60
N SER A 18 9.53 -33.86 3.65
CA SER A 18 10.97 -33.59 3.61
C SER A 18 11.70 -34.18 4.83
N ALA A 19 11.10 -34.09 6.02
CA ALA A 19 11.63 -34.70 7.24
C ALA A 19 11.76 -36.23 7.11
N ARG A 20 10.75 -36.89 6.55
CA ARG A 20 10.78 -38.34 6.29
C ARG A 20 11.84 -38.70 5.26
N ALA A 21 12.00 -37.90 4.21
CA ALA A 21 13.06 -38.11 3.21
C ALA A 21 14.48 -37.96 3.81
N LEU A 22 14.63 -37.17 4.88
CA LEU A 22 15.86 -37.06 5.67
C LEU A 22 16.03 -38.19 6.70
N GLY A 23 15.14 -39.19 6.72
CA GLY A 23 15.19 -40.31 7.65
C GLY A 23 14.72 -39.99 9.07
N MET A 24 14.02 -38.87 9.28
CA MET A 24 13.49 -38.53 10.60
C MET A 24 12.36 -39.48 11.00
N SER A 25 12.44 -40.00 12.22
CA SER A 25 11.34 -40.78 12.79
C SER A 25 10.17 -39.90 13.21
N ASP A 26 9.01 -40.51 13.38
CA ASP A 26 7.81 -39.88 13.91
C ASP A 26 8.02 -39.29 15.33
N HIS A 27 8.98 -39.82 16.09
CA HIS A 27 9.39 -39.30 17.38
C HIS A 27 10.29 -38.06 17.22
N ASP A 28 11.26 -38.09 16.30
CA ASP A 28 12.12 -36.93 16.01
C ASP A 28 11.29 -35.75 15.49
N TRP A 29 10.25 -36.02 14.69
CA TRP A 29 9.32 -34.99 14.20
C TRP A 29 8.52 -34.31 15.31
N ARG A 30 8.25 -35.03 16.40
CA ARG A 30 7.50 -34.51 17.55
C ARG A 30 8.40 -33.83 18.60
N ASP A 31 9.71 -33.79 18.37
CA ASP A 31 10.69 -33.15 19.27
C ASP A 31 10.29 -31.70 19.57
N GLU A 32 10.38 -31.31 20.84
CA GLU A 32 9.93 -30.01 21.35
C GLU A 32 10.80 -28.84 20.85
N ARG A 33 12.03 -29.13 20.40
CA ARG A 33 12.91 -28.13 19.77
C ARG A 33 12.39 -27.68 18.41
N LEU A 34 11.50 -28.46 17.78
CA LEU A 34 10.92 -28.13 16.48
C LEU A 34 9.64 -27.32 16.66
N VAL A 35 9.74 -26.00 16.44
CA VAL A 35 8.63 -25.06 16.46
C VAL A 35 7.65 -25.41 15.34
N ARG A 36 6.38 -25.64 15.69
CA ARG A 36 5.31 -25.81 14.71
C ARG A 36 4.94 -24.47 14.09
N VAL A 37 5.16 -24.33 12.78
CA VAL A 37 4.79 -23.14 12.01
C VAL A 37 3.33 -23.25 11.54
N THR A 38 2.97 -24.40 10.99
CA THR A 38 1.61 -24.77 10.65
C THR A 38 1.47 -26.30 10.69
N GLU A 39 0.28 -26.85 10.48
CA GLU A 39 0.09 -28.30 10.44
C GLU A 39 1.02 -28.96 9.40
N GLY A 40 1.75 -30.01 9.79
CA GLY A 40 2.70 -30.67 8.89
C GLY A 40 3.97 -29.89 8.53
N VAL A 41 4.20 -28.70 9.09
CA VAL A 41 5.45 -27.93 8.90
C VAL A 41 6.03 -27.48 10.23
N ARG A 42 7.32 -27.77 10.42
CA ARG A 42 8.08 -27.39 11.61
C ARG A 42 9.39 -26.73 11.23
N SER A 43 9.97 -25.99 12.15
CA SER A 43 11.24 -25.29 11.98
C SER A 43 12.05 -25.35 13.27
N LEU A 44 13.38 -25.33 13.18
CA LEU A 44 14.24 -25.19 14.36
C LEU A 44 14.08 -23.83 15.05
N TYR A 45 13.80 -22.80 14.24
CA TYR A 45 13.64 -21.44 14.73
C TYR A 45 12.26 -20.91 14.33
N ARG A 46 11.71 -20.03 15.16
CA ARG A 46 10.52 -19.27 14.79
C ARG A 46 10.88 -18.37 13.60
N PRO A 47 10.13 -18.42 12.49
CA PRO A 47 10.35 -17.51 11.37
C PRO A 47 10.39 -16.04 11.82
N ALA A 48 11.44 -15.32 11.46
CA ALA A 48 11.73 -13.98 11.96
C ALA A 48 10.94 -12.89 11.24
N ASP A 49 10.64 -13.09 9.96
CA ASP A 49 9.95 -12.11 9.12
C ASP A 49 8.81 -12.73 8.28
N LEU A 50 8.09 -11.88 7.55
CA LEU A 50 6.99 -12.30 6.69
C LEU A 50 7.44 -13.31 5.62
N ARG A 51 8.64 -13.14 5.06
CA ARG A 51 9.11 -13.93 3.91
C ARG A 51 9.51 -15.33 4.36
N GLU A 52 10.17 -15.47 5.49
CA GLU A 52 10.43 -16.77 6.13
C GLU A 52 9.12 -17.46 6.52
N ARG A 53 8.15 -16.71 7.08
CA ARG A 53 6.83 -17.25 7.40
C ARG A 53 6.10 -17.74 6.15
N ALA A 54 6.09 -16.96 5.08
CA ALA A 54 5.45 -17.32 3.82
C ALA A 54 6.11 -18.55 3.18
N ARG A 55 7.45 -18.64 3.18
CA ARG A 55 8.19 -19.82 2.70
C ARG A 55 7.85 -21.06 3.50
N ALA A 56 7.86 -20.97 4.81
CA ALA A 56 7.47 -22.08 5.67
C ALA A 56 6.02 -22.51 5.41
N PHE A 57 5.11 -21.55 5.28
CA PHE A 57 3.70 -21.85 5.00
C PHE A 57 3.50 -22.48 3.62
N ALA A 58 4.25 -22.06 2.61
CA ALA A 58 4.19 -22.56 1.24
C ALA A 58 4.52 -24.06 1.13
N LEU A 59 5.39 -24.58 2.00
CA LEU A 59 5.68 -26.03 2.08
C LEU A 59 4.44 -26.89 2.40
N ALA A 60 3.40 -26.27 2.96
CA ALA A 60 2.16 -26.90 3.37
C ALA A 60 0.98 -26.57 2.44
N LEU A 61 1.21 -25.72 1.44
CA LEU A 61 0.19 -25.28 0.49
C LEU A 61 0.16 -26.21 -0.73
N PRO A 62 -1.04 -26.54 -1.24
CA PRO A 62 -1.17 -27.14 -2.56
C PRO A 62 -0.54 -26.26 -3.65
N GLU A 63 -0.05 -26.89 -4.72
CA GLU A 63 0.54 -26.17 -5.87
C GLU A 63 -0.46 -25.21 -6.53
N ASP A 64 -1.76 -25.46 -6.43
CA ASP A 64 -2.81 -24.60 -6.99
C ASP A 64 -3.18 -23.39 -6.10
N CYS A 65 -2.29 -23.00 -5.19
CA CYS A 65 -2.42 -21.83 -4.32
C CYS A 65 -1.37 -20.76 -4.63
N ALA A 66 -1.70 -19.50 -4.31
CA ALA A 66 -0.76 -18.39 -4.29
C ALA A 66 -1.06 -17.43 -3.13
N PHE A 67 -0.05 -16.68 -2.69
CA PHE A 67 -0.26 -15.55 -1.78
C PHE A 67 -0.95 -14.40 -2.52
N SER A 68 -1.90 -13.74 -1.86
CA SER A 68 -2.75 -12.69 -2.45
C SER A 68 -2.99 -11.54 -1.48
N HIS A 69 -3.76 -10.52 -1.88
CA HIS A 69 -4.22 -9.43 -1.02
C HIS A 69 -3.10 -8.80 -0.17
N VAL A 70 -3.26 -8.72 1.16
CA VAL A 70 -2.33 -8.06 2.08
C VAL A 70 -0.98 -8.76 2.10
N THR A 71 -0.97 -10.09 2.05
CA THR A 71 0.29 -10.85 2.04
C THR A 71 1.06 -10.62 0.75
N ALA A 72 0.40 -10.68 -0.41
CA ALA A 72 1.05 -10.36 -1.68
C ALA A 72 1.57 -8.91 -1.68
N ALA A 73 0.76 -7.96 -1.22
CA ALA A 73 1.16 -6.55 -1.19
C ALA A 73 2.42 -6.34 -0.36
N ARG A 74 2.49 -6.94 0.83
CA ARG A 74 3.69 -6.86 1.68
C ARG A 74 4.90 -7.55 1.07
N LEU A 75 4.72 -8.70 0.40
CA LEU A 75 5.81 -9.40 -0.30
C LEU A 75 6.37 -8.57 -1.46
N TRP A 76 5.50 -7.89 -2.20
CA TRP A 76 5.88 -6.95 -3.28
C TRP A 76 6.47 -5.64 -2.78
N GLY A 77 6.40 -5.34 -1.48
CA GLY A 77 6.80 -4.05 -0.92
C GLY A 77 5.82 -2.91 -1.22
N ILE A 78 4.56 -3.22 -1.53
CA ILE A 78 3.49 -2.23 -1.70
C ILE A 78 3.16 -1.63 -0.33
N PRO A 79 3.20 -0.31 -0.16
CA PRO A 79 2.85 0.34 1.11
C PRO A 79 1.39 0.12 1.48
N LEU A 80 1.13 -0.09 2.77
CA LEU A 80 -0.21 -0.36 3.28
C LEU A 80 -0.52 0.49 4.52
N PRO A 81 -1.81 0.67 4.85
CA PRO A 81 -2.20 1.18 6.16
C PRO A 81 -1.61 0.33 7.28
N ALA A 82 -1.17 0.97 8.36
CA ALA A 82 -0.51 0.28 9.48
C ALA A 82 -1.37 -0.83 10.12
N ALA A 83 -2.71 -0.74 10.03
CA ALA A 83 -3.61 -1.79 10.48
C ALA A 83 -3.47 -3.09 9.66
N LEU A 84 -3.24 -2.99 8.35
CA LEU A 84 -3.01 -4.13 7.46
C LEU A 84 -1.58 -4.65 7.54
N GLU A 85 -0.59 -3.77 7.73
CA GLU A 85 0.81 -4.18 7.91
C GLU A 85 1.01 -5.06 9.16
N ARG A 86 0.20 -4.83 10.19
CA ARG A 86 0.20 -5.62 11.42
C ARG A 86 -0.65 -6.88 11.35
N ASP A 87 -1.36 -7.14 10.23
CA ASP A 87 -2.13 -8.39 10.09
C ASP A 87 -1.15 -9.59 10.11
N GLU A 88 -1.38 -10.49 11.06
CA GLU A 88 -0.57 -11.69 11.21
C GLU A 88 -1.07 -12.84 10.34
N LEU A 89 -2.30 -12.79 9.81
CA LEU A 89 -2.80 -13.83 8.94
C LEU A 89 -2.20 -13.71 7.54
N LEU A 90 -1.84 -14.87 6.97
CA LEU A 90 -1.43 -14.94 5.56
C LEU A 90 -2.67 -15.04 4.67
N ASP A 91 -2.80 -14.17 3.68
CA ASP A 91 -3.86 -14.25 2.67
C ASP A 91 -3.43 -15.22 1.55
N VAL A 92 -4.14 -16.35 1.45
CA VAL A 92 -3.86 -17.40 0.47
C VAL A 92 -5.06 -17.56 -0.44
N MET A 93 -4.85 -17.48 -1.75
CA MET A 93 -5.89 -17.69 -2.75
C MET A 93 -5.72 -19.04 -3.43
N ARG A 94 -6.84 -19.72 -3.67
CA ARG A 94 -6.91 -20.97 -4.41
C ARG A 94 -7.88 -20.86 -5.58
N THR A 95 -7.75 -21.77 -6.54
CA THR A 95 -8.70 -21.90 -7.66
C THR A 95 -10.13 -22.18 -7.16
N SER A 96 -11.14 -21.52 -7.76
CA SER A 96 -12.53 -21.55 -7.26
C SER A 96 -13.19 -22.93 -7.30
N GLY A 97 -12.74 -23.83 -8.19
CA GLY A 97 -13.25 -25.19 -8.32
C GLY A 97 -12.76 -26.15 -7.22
N ARG A 98 -11.92 -25.69 -6.29
CA ARG A 98 -11.39 -26.47 -5.16
C ARG A 98 -11.94 -25.94 -3.84
N GLY A 99 -11.88 -26.80 -2.82
CA GLY A 99 -12.20 -26.41 -1.45
C GLY A 99 -11.24 -25.35 -0.91
N TYR A 100 -11.70 -24.56 0.07
CA TYR A 100 -10.87 -23.56 0.74
C TYR A 100 -9.61 -24.17 1.37
N VAL A 101 -8.60 -23.33 1.57
CA VAL A 101 -7.45 -23.70 2.39
C VAL A 101 -7.87 -23.59 3.85
N GLU A 102 -8.15 -24.73 4.49
CA GLU A 102 -8.50 -24.81 5.90
C GLU A 102 -7.24 -25.01 6.73
N ARG A 103 -6.58 -23.90 7.08
CA ARG A 103 -5.32 -23.93 7.82
C ARG A 103 -5.22 -22.74 8.78
N ALA A 104 -4.86 -23.02 10.03
CA ALA A 104 -4.62 -21.98 11.02
C ALA A 104 -3.45 -21.07 10.58
N GLY A 105 -3.59 -19.77 10.82
CA GLY A 105 -2.60 -18.76 10.42
C GLY A 105 -2.78 -18.22 9.00
N CYS A 106 -3.80 -18.66 8.26
CA CYS A 106 -4.16 -18.03 6.98
C CYS A 106 -5.65 -17.68 6.87
N ARG A 107 -5.91 -16.68 6.02
CA ARG A 107 -7.22 -16.34 5.48
C ARG A 107 -7.29 -16.86 4.06
N SER A 108 -8.28 -17.70 3.77
CA SER A 108 -8.43 -18.30 2.44
C SER A 108 -9.35 -17.48 1.53
N HIS A 109 -8.91 -17.30 0.30
CA HIS A 109 -9.60 -16.62 -0.79
C HIS A 109 -9.79 -17.56 -1.99
N ARG A 110 -10.70 -17.22 -2.89
CA ARG A 110 -10.96 -17.96 -4.13
C ARG A 110 -10.85 -17.07 -5.35
N GLY A 111 -10.68 -17.67 -6.52
CA GLY A 111 -10.63 -16.96 -7.79
C GLY A 111 -9.22 -16.84 -8.37
N LEU A 112 -8.29 -17.73 -7.99
CA LEU A 112 -6.91 -17.67 -8.49
C LEU A 112 -6.84 -17.76 -10.02
N GLU A 113 -7.77 -18.47 -10.65
CA GLU A 113 -7.89 -18.58 -12.11
C GLU A 113 -8.18 -17.26 -12.82
N ARG A 114 -8.49 -16.20 -12.05
CA ARG A 114 -8.76 -14.84 -12.55
C ARG A 114 -7.62 -13.88 -12.21
N ARG A 115 -6.45 -14.41 -11.86
CA ARG A 115 -5.24 -13.65 -11.47
C ARG A 115 -4.07 -14.17 -12.27
N ASP A 116 -3.19 -13.27 -12.65
CA ASP A 116 -1.84 -13.66 -13.04
C ASP A 116 -1.04 -14.01 -11.78
N VAL A 117 -0.26 -15.10 -11.86
CA VAL A 117 0.58 -15.58 -10.76
C VAL A 117 2.03 -15.49 -11.17
N HIS A 118 2.82 -14.81 -10.35
CA HIS A 118 4.25 -14.62 -10.53
C HIS A 118 5.01 -15.38 -9.45
N GLU A 119 6.27 -15.71 -9.74
CA GLU A 119 7.20 -16.23 -8.76
C GLU A 119 8.02 -15.09 -8.17
N LEU A 120 8.00 -14.96 -6.85
CA LEU A 120 8.79 -14.00 -6.10
C LEU A 120 9.59 -14.78 -5.04
N ASP A 121 10.89 -14.97 -5.32
CA ASP A 121 11.81 -15.66 -4.42
C ASP A 121 11.39 -17.07 -3.99
N GLY A 122 10.87 -17.84 -4.94
CA GLY A 122 10.32 -19.18 -4.75
C GLY A 122 8.89 -19.21 -4.20
N LEU A 123 8.22 -18.06 -4.07
CA LEU A 123 6.83 -17.96 -3.62
C LEU A 123 5.92 -17.65 -4.80
N ARG A 124 4.80 -18.38 -4.90
CA ARG A 124 3.70 -18.03 -5.82
C ARG A 124 2.92 -16.87 -5.25
N VAL A 125 2.87 -15.75 -5.97
CA VAL A 125 2.20 -14.51 -5.54
C VAL A 125 1.36 -13.97 -6.69
N THR A 126 0.19 -13.40 -6.42
CA THR A 126 -0.58 -12.66 -7.43
C THR A 126 0.26 -11.53 -8.03
N SER A 127 0.07 -11.21 -9.31
CA SER A 127 0.77 -10.11 -9.99
C SER A 127 0.61 -8.78 -9.24
N LEU A 128 1.49 -7.80 -9.48
CA LEU A 128 1.38 -6.48 -8.85
C LEU A 128 0.00 -5.82 -9.09
N ALA A 129 -0.47 -5.86 -10.35
CA ALA A 129 -1.74 -5.26 -10.73
C ALA A 129 -2.93 -6.00 -10.10
N ASP A 130 -2.91 -7.34 -10.12
CA ASP A 130 -3.93 -8.13 -9.44
C ASP A 130 -3.92 -7.91 -7.93
N THR A 131 -2.74 -7.82 -7.32
CA THR A 131 -2.61 -7.57 -5.89
C THR A 131 -3.26 -6.24 -5.52
N TRP A 132 -3.06 -5.19 -6.31
CA TRP A 132 -3.70 -3.90 -6.07
C TRP A 132 -5.23 -4.00 -6.14
N VAL A 133 -5.77 -4.71 -7.13
CA VAL A 133 -7.23 -4.90 -7.22
C VAL A 133 -7.76 -5.77 -6.06
N ASP A 134 -7.00 -6.77 -5.59
CA ASP A 134 -7.33 -7.57 -4.40
C ASP A 134 -7.42 -6.70 -3.14
N LEU A 135 -6.60 -5.65 -3.01
CA LEU A 135 -6.67 -4.73 -1.85
C LEU A 135 -8.03 -4.04 -1.73
N GLY A 136 -8.72 -3.76 -2.85
CA GLY A 136 -10.08 -3.21 -2.83
C GLY A 136 -11.14 -4.19 -2.30
N ASP A 137 -10.85 -5.49 -2.25
CA ASP A 137 -11.74 -6.52 -1.71
C ASP A 137 -11.47 -6.82 -0.21
N VAL A 138 -10.43 -6.22 0.39
CA VAL A 138 -10.08 -6.40 1.81
C VAL A 138 -11.16 -5.80 2.71
N ARG A 139 -11.66 -6.62 3.65
CA ARG A 139 -12.75 -6.25 4.56
C ARG A 139 -12.28 -5.74 5.92
N ALA A 140 -11.31 -6.44 6.50
CA ALA A 140 -10.72 -6.03 7.77
C ALA A 140 -9.89 -4.76 7.53
N SER A 141 -10.21 -3.67 8.21
CA SER A 141 -9.49 -2.38 8.04
C SER A 141 -9.42 -1.95 6.56
N ARG A 142 -10.57 -1.92 5.89
CA ARG A 142 -10.71 -1.61 4.46
C ARG A 142 -9.91 -0.35 4.08
N PRO A 143 -8.98 -0.44 3.11
CA PRO A 143 -8.28 0.72 2.57
C PRO A 143 -9.24 1.78 2.01
N GLY A 144 -8.97 3.05 2.29
CA GLY A 144 -9.67 4.17 1.65
C GLY A 144 -9.17 4.43 0.23
N ARG A 145 -9.76 5.44 -0.43
CA ARG A 145 -9.30 5.95 -1.75
C ARG A 145 -7.80 6.24 -1.71
N ASP A 146 -7.36 7.05 -0.75
CA ASP A 146 -5.96 7.54 -0.68
C ASP A 146 -4.96 6.41 -0.41
N ASP A 147 -5.35 5.40 0.38
CA ASP A 147 -4.52 4.22 0.62
C ASP A 147 -4.35 3.40 -0.66
N LEU A 148 -5.42 3.26 -1.45
CA LEU A 148 -5.36 2.59 -2.75
C LEU A 148 -4.61 3.41 -3.80
N VAL A 149 -4.63 4.75 -3.73
CA VAL A 149 -3.77 5.61 -4.56
C VAL A 149 -2.31 5.39 -4.20
N VAL A 150 -1.95 5.44 -2.91
CA VAL A 150 -0.59 5.17 -2.44
C VAL A 150 -0.09 3.80 -2.90
N ALA A 151 -0.92 2.77 -2.75
CA ALA A 151 -0.60 1.42 -3.22
C ALA A 151 -0.47 1.37 -4.75
N GLY A 152 -1.33 2.06 -5.48
CA GLY A 152 -1.35 2.13 -6.94
C GLY A 152 -0.14 2.87 -7.50
N ASP A 153 0.26 3.98 -6.89
CA ASP A 153 1.48 4.74 -7.22
C ASP A 153 2.72 3.87 -7.08
N ALA A 154 2.80 3.10 -5.98
CA ALA A 154 3.87 2.14 -5.76
C ALA A 154 3.87 1.03 -6.82
N VAL A 155 2.70 0.47 -7.16
CA VAL A 155 2.59 -0.55 -8.21
C VAL A 155 3.00 0.00 -9.57
N ALA A 156 2.49 1.17 -9.97
CA ALA A 156 2.86 1.82 -11.23
C ALA A 156 4.37 2.12 -11.27
N THR A 157 4.97 2.45 -10.12
CA THR A 157 6.41 2.69 -9.99
C THR A 157 7.22 1.39 -9.97
N LEU A 158 6.69 0.29 -9.47
CA LEU A 158 7.34 -1.02 -9.48
C LEU A 158 7.17 -1.74 -10.82
N TRP A 159 6.14 -1.39 -11.58
CA TRP A 159 5.81 -2.07 -12.81
C TRP A 159 6.85 -1.81 -13.91
N ALA A 160 7.39 -2.90 -14.43
CA ALA A 160 8.08 -2.96 -15.71
C ALA A 160 7.66 -4.27 -16.39
N PRO A 161 7.27 -4.25 -17.67
CA PRO A 161 7.09 -5.49 -18.41
C PRO A 161 8.38 -6.33 -18.37
N PRO A 162 8.28 -7.67 -18.41
CA PRO A 162 9.45 -8.53 -18.56
C PRO A 162 10.32 -8.08 -19.75
N GLY A 163 11.61 -7.87 -19.53
CA GLY A 163 12.57 -7.48 -20.57
C GLY A 163 12.65 -5.99 -20.90
N VAL A 164 11.87 -5.11 -20.24
CA VAL A 164 11.87 -3.67 -20.51
C VAL A 164 12.63 -2.90 -19.42
N ARG A 165 13.66 -2.14 -19.83
CA ARG A 165 14.32 -1.17 -18.95
C ARG A 165 13.44 0.07 -18.79
N ARG A 166 13.32 0.55 -17.55
CA ARG A 166 12.51 1.71 -17.18
C ARG A 166 13.00 2.98 -17.89
N THR A 167 12.08 3.72 -18.52
CA THR A 167 12.31 5.11 -18.92
C THR A 167 11.30 6.03 -18.23
N ALA A 168 11.63 7.33 -18.14
CA ALA A 168 10.74 8.33 -17.54
C ALA A 168 9.50 8.64 -18.41
N LEU A 169 9.43 8.13 -19.64
CA LEU A 169 8.39 8.44 -20.62
C LEU A 169 7.13 7.56 -20.51
N ASP A 170 7.14 6.50 -19.71
CA ASP A 170 6.09 5.47 -19.72
C ASP A 170 4.97 5.73 -18.68
N VAL A 171 4.60 7.00 -18.48
CA VAL A 171 3.64 7.42 -17.45
C VAL A 171 2.27 6.76 -17.65
N ASP A 172 1.75 6.79 -18.88
CA ASP A 172 0.47 6.14 -19.19
C ASP A 172 0.58 4.61 -19.22
N ALA A 173 1.70 4.09 -19.72
CA ALA A 173 1.94 2.66 -19.82
C ALA A 173 2.02 1.99 -18.42
N ALA A 174 2.51 2.70 -17.40
CA ALA A 174 2.63 2.18 -16.04
C ALA A 174 1.27 1.94 -15.34
N VAL A 175 0.22 2.66 -15.74
CA VAL A 175 -1.13 2.52 -15.15
C VAL A 175 -2.01 1.55 -15.95
N VAL A 176 -1.70 1.30 -17.22
CA VAL A 176 -2.42 0.35 -18.09
C VAL A 176 -2.63 -1.04 -17.45
N PRO A 177 -1.64 -1.66 -16.79
CA PRO A 177 -1.83 -2.96 -16.13
C PRO A 177 -2.86 -2.93 -15.01
N LEU A 178 -2.85 -1.88 -14.20
CA LEU A 178 -3.84 -1.68 -13.12
C LEU A 178 -5.25 -1.58 -13.70
N ARG A 179 -5.41 -0.78 -14.75
CA ARG A 179 -6.67 -0.63 -15.48
C ARG A 179 -7.16 -1.96 -16.06
N ARG A 180 -6.29 -2.67 -16.79
CA ARG A 180 -6.61 -3.97 -17.39
C ARG A 180 -6.99 -5.02 -16.35
N ALA A 181 -6.25 -5.11 -15.24
CA ALA A 181 -6.57 -6.03 -14.15
C ALA A 181 -7.93 -5.69 -13.53
N LEU A 182 -8.22 -4.40 -13.32
CA LEU A 182 -9.51 -3.96 -12.76
C LEU A 182 -10.68 -4.27 -13.70
N GLU A 183 -10.53 -4.00 -15.00
CA GLU A 183 -11.51 -4.32 -16.04
C GLU A 183 -11.77 -5.81 -16.14
N ALA A 184 -10.72 -6.64 -16.16
CA ALA A 184 -10.82 -8.10 -16.25
C ALA A 184 -11.57 -8.73 -15.06
N ARG A 185 -11.57 -8.08 -13.89
CA ARG A 185 -12.35 -8.55 -12.73
C ARG A 185 -13.85 -8.29 -12.84
N GLY A 186 -14.30 -7.43 -13.75
CA GLY A 186 -15.69 -6.99 -13.85
C GLY A 186 -16.08 -6.09 -12.68
N SER A 187 -16.67 -6.64 -11.62
CA SER A 187 -17.22 -5.86 -10.50
C SER A 187 -16.72 -6.37 -9.14
N PRO A 188 -15.43 -6.12 -8.78
CA PRO A 188 -14.95 -6.34 -7.42
C PRO A 188 -15.75 -5.48 -6.43
N ARG A 189 -15.81 -5.87 -5.16
CA ARG A 189 -16.65 -5.14 -4.19
C ARG A 189 -16.18 -3.71 -3.97
N GLY A 190 -14.86 -3.50 -4.03
CA GLY A 190 -14.22 -2.19 -3.95
C GLY A 190 -14.21 -1.40 -5.25
N ARG A 191 -14.94 -1.82 -6.29
CA ARG A 191 -14.81 -1.28 -7.66
C ARG A 191 -14.84 0.25 -7.72
N ARG A 192 -15.83 0.90 -7.09
CA ARG A 192 -15.93 2.37 -7.09
C ARG A 192 -14.70 3.04 -6.50
N VAL A 193 -14.24 2.58 -5.33
CA VAL A 193 -13.06 3.16 -4.67
C VAL A 193 -11.79 2.89 -5.48
N LEU A 194 -11.70 1.73 -6.15
CA LEU A 194 -10.61 1.41 -7.06
C LEU A 194 -10.64 2.29 -8.31
N ASP A 195 -11.81 2.55 -8.91
CA ASP A 195 -11.94 3.46 -10.05
C ASP A 195 -11.54 4.90 -9.65
N ASP A 196 -12.01 5.39 -8.50
CA ASP A 196 -11.64 6.70 -7.94
C ASP A 196 -10.13 6.79 -7.68
N ALA A 197 -9.54 5.73 -7.11
CA ALA A 197 -8.11 5.67 -6.88
C ALA A 197 -7.32 5.62 -8.19
N LEU A 198 -7.75 4.81 -9.17
CA LEU A 198 -7.06 4.64 -10.45
C LEU A 198 -6.92 5.96 -11.22
N ALA A 199 -7.94 6.82 -11.15
CA ALA A 199 -7.90 8.16 -11.76
C ALA A 199 -6.79 9.06 -11.17
N LEU A 200 -6.42 8.80 -9.91
CA LEU A 200 -5.45 9.57 -9.15
C LEU A 200 -4.07 8.91 -9.05
N VAL A 201 -3.89 7.69 -9.59
CA VAL A 201 -2.58 7.03 -9.60
C VAL A 201 -1.60 7.76 -10.51
N ARG A 202 -0.38 7.96 -10.03
CA ARG A 202 0.75 8.56 -10.75
C ARG A 202 1.99 7.69 -10.59
N PRO A 203 2.67 7.31 -11.68
CA PRO A 203 3.98 6.66 -11.60
C PRO A 203 5.07 7.66 -11.20
N GLY A 204 6.21 7.14 -10.74
CA GLY A 204 7.38 7.95 -10.40
C GLY A 204 7.36 8.53 -8.98
N VAL A 205 6.29 8.32 -8.23
CA VAL A 205 6.23 8.63 -6.81
C VAL A 205 7.17 7.73 -6.03
N ARG A 206 7.98 8.31 -5.13
CA ARG A 206 9.03 7.58 -4.41
C ARG A 206 8.73 7.32 -2.94
N SER A 207 7.65 7.88 -2.40
CA SER A 207 7.24 7.60 -1.02
C SER A 207 5.72 7.68 -0.83
N PRO A 208 5.16 6.97 0.16
CA PRO A 208 3.76 7.12 0.54
C PRO A 208 3.37 8.55 0.92
N MET A 209 4.31 9.32 1.49
CA MET A 209 4.02 10.69 1.92
C MET A 209 3.99 11.69 0.78
N GLU A 210 4.69 11.40 -0.31
CA GLU A 210 4.58 12.16 -1.55
C GLU A 210 3.18 11.99 -2.17
N SER A 211 2.67 10.75 -2.30
CA SER A 211 1.29 10.51 -2.75
C SER A 211 0.27 11.25 -1.89
N ARG A 212 0.37 11.14 -0.56
CA ARG A 212 -0.58 11.78 0.36
C ARG A 212 -0.50 13.31 0.30
N SER A 213 0.70 13.86 0.14
CA SER A 213 0.87 15.31 -0.03
C SER A 213 0.23 15.77 -1.34
N ARG A 214 0.46 15.06 -2.46
CA ARG A 214 -0.17 15.34 -3.76
C ARG A 214 -1.69 15.34 -3.68
N LEU A 215 -2.27 14.33 -3.01
CA LEU A 215 -3.72 14.24 -2.81
C LEU A 215 -4.29 15.42 -2.02
N LEU A 216 -3.57 15.93 -1.01
CA LEU A 216 -3.98 17.13 -0.27
C LEU A 216 -4.13 18.35 -1.18
N PHE A 217 -3.23 18.56 -2.15
CA PHE A 217 -3.33 19.66 -3.11
C PHE A 217 -4.55 19.48 -4.03
N VAL A 218 -4.75 18.27 -4.55
CA VAL A 218 -5.87 17.94 -5.43
C VAL A 218 -7.20 18.14 -4.72
N ASP A 219 -7.35 17.61 -3.50
CA ASP A 219 -8.57 17.74 -2.70
C ASP A 219 -8.85 19.20 -2.30
N ALA A 220 -7.82 20.03 -2.16
CA ALA A 220 -7.96 21.47 -1.90
C ALA A 220 -8.21 22.31 -3.17
N GLY A 221 -8.32 21.68 -4.36
CA GLY A 221 -8.58 22.36 -5.63
C GLY A 221 -7.37 23.11 -6.20
N PHE A 222 -6.17 22.86 -5.69
CA PHE A 222 -4.94 23.38 -6.29
C PHE A 222 -4.52 22.54 -7.50
N PRO A 223 -3.69 23.12 -8.41
CA PRO A 223 -3.04 22.33 -9.44
C PRO A 223 -2.27 21.14 -8.85
N GLU A 224 -2.41 19.97 -9.47
CA GLU A 224 -1.72 18.76 -9.02
C GLU A 224 -0.20 18.92 -9.15
N PRO A 225 0.59 18.68 -8.09
CA PRO A 225 2.05 18.78 -8.16
C PRO A 225 2.64 17.62 -8.98
N GLU A 226 3.67 17.91 -9.76
CA GLU A 226 4.45 16.92 -10.50
C GLU A 226 5.27 16.03 -9.54
N PRO A 227 5.12 14.70 -9.57
CA PRO A 227 5.91 13.80 -8.75
C PRO A 227 7.40 13.91 -9.06
N CYS A 228 8.22 14.02 -8.00
CA CYS A 228 9.68 13.96 -8.09
C CYS A 228 10.35 14.80 -9.20
N ALA A 229 9.78 15.95 -9.56
CA ALA A 229 10.34 16.82 -10.58
C ALA A 229 11.81 17.19 -10.28
N PRO A 230 12.69 17.22 -11.29
CA PRO A 230 14.09 17.58 -11.09
C PRO A 230 14.20 19.02 -10.57
N LEU A 231 15.00 19.22 -9.53
CA LEU A 231 15.29 20.56 -9.02
C LEU A 231 16.47 21.14 -9.78
N PHE A 232 16.27 22.32 -10.35
CA PHE A 232 17.32 23.03 -11.07
C PHE A 232 17.96 24.07 -10.15
N THR A 233 19.24 23.88 -9.83
CA THR A 233 20.02 24.85 -9.05
C THR A 233 21.01 25.57 -9.96
N PRO A 234 21.09 26.92 -9.91
CA PRO A 234 22.14 27.64 -10.61
C PRO A 234 23.50 27.29 -10.02
N GLY A 235 24.45 26.96 -10.88
CA GLY A 235 25.88 26.88 -10.58
C GLY A 235 26.48 28.27 -10.50
N ALA A 236 27.57 28.40 -9.75
CA ALA A 236 28.30 29.67 -9.59
C ALA A 236 28.88 30.21 -10.92
N ASP A 237 28.97 29.35 -11.94
CA ASP A 237 29.42 29.62 -13.31
C ASP A 237 28.26 29.95 -14.28
N GLY A 238 27.02 30.07 -13.78
CA GLY A 238 25.83 30.28 -14.61
C GLY A 238 25.29 29.00 -15.25
N SER A 239 25.89 27.83 -15.00
CA SER A 239 25.32 26.55 -15.42
C SER A 239 24.04 26.22 -14.64
N VAL A 240 23.12 25.45 -15.22
CA VAL A 240 21.94 24.95 -14.49
C VAL A 240 22.15 23.47 -14.24
N ARG A 241 22.26 23.07 -12.97
CA ARG A 241 22.38 21.65 -12.60
C ARG A 241 21.03 21.09 -12.20
N ALA A 242 20.60 20.06 -12.92
CA ALA A 242 19.45 19.25 -12.54
C ALA A 242 19.88 18.30 -11.43
N THR A 243 19.37 18.50 -10.22
CA THR A 243 19.53 17.58 -9.11
C THR A 243 18.24 16.79 -8.99
N SER A 244 18.27 15.50 -9.32
CA SER A 244 17.22 14.59 -8.87
C SER A 244 17.43 14.33 -7.38
N CYS A 245 16.37 14.35 -6.59
CA CYS A 245 16.49 14.04 -5.16
C CYS A 245 16.91 12.57 -5.01
N GLY A 246 18.20 12.29 -4.97
CA GLY A 246 18.73 10.93 -4.85
C GLY A 246 18.36 10.32 -3.50
N ALA A 247 18.22 8.99 -3.46
CA ALA A 247 17.95 8.20 -2.25
C ALA A 247 19.15 8.12 -1.28
N SER A 248 19.91 9.22 -1.09
CA SER A 248 20.98 9.31 -0.11
C SER A 248 20.49 10.06 1.13
N ASN A 249 20.63 9.41 2.28
CA ASN A 249 20.19 9.86 3.62
C ASN A 249 21.01 11.05 4.16
N GLY A 250 21.09 12.15 3.43
CA GLY A 250 21.91 13.31 3.77
C GLY A 250 21.31 14.60 3.26
N TRP A 251 20.13 14.98 3.76
CA TRP A 251 19.60 16.33 3.52
C TRP A 251 20.29 17.31 4.46
N SER A 252 21.46 17.82 4.05
CA SER A 252 22.14 18.93 4.71
C SER A 252 21.93 20.19 3.88
N GLY A 253 20.81 20.88 4.12
CA GLY A 253 20.56 22.15 3.46
C GLY A 253 19.12 22.60 3.56
N SER A 254 18.95 23.84 4.05
CA SER A 254 17.72 24.62 3.95
C SER A 254 17.43 24.95 2.48
N THR A 255 16.94 23.98 1.70
CA THR A 255 16.48 24.23 0.33
C THR A 255 15.02 24.67 0.39
N ARG A 256 14.80 25.96 0.15
CA ARG A 256 13.46 26.56 0.05
C ARG A 256 12.84 26.09 -1.28
N VAL A 257 11.89 25.16 -1.22
CA VAL A 257 11.09 24.76 -2.38
C VAL A 257 10.15 25.93 -2.73
N MET A 258 10.38 26.60 -3.85
CA MET A 258 9.43 27.58 -4.38
C MET A 258 8.38 26.85 -5.22
N CYS A 259 7.17 26.72 -4.69
CA CYS A 259 6.00 26.38 -5.50
C CYS A 259 5.60 27.63 -6.28
N THR A 260 5.99 27.72 -7.55
CA THR A 260 5.44 28.72 -8.45
C THR A 260 4.06 28.26 -8.91
N ALA A 261 3.00 28.87 -8.37
CA ALA A 261 1.67 28.73 -8.96
C ALA A 261 1.71 29.30 -10.39
N PRO A 262 1.17 28.60 -11.41
CA PRO A 262 1.01 29.22 -12.72
C PRO A 262 0.15 30.48 -12.54
N GLY A 263 0.69 31.61 -12.98
CA GLY A 263 0.04 32.90 -12.83
C GLY A 263 -1.39 32.84 -13.31
N ARG A 264 -2.34 33.35 -12.50
CA ARG A 264 -3.69 33.66 -12.95
C ARG A 264 -3.58 34.40 -14.29
N PRO A 265 -4.19 33.93 -15.40
CA PRO A 265 -4.27 34.75 -16.58
C PRO A 265 -4.99 36.05 -16.18
N ALA A 266 -4.34 37.18 -16.44
CA ALA A 266 -4.92 38.49 -16.21
C ALA A 266 -6.29 38.54 -16.90
N ALA A 267 -7.34 38.80 -16.13
CA ALA A 267 -8.67 38.98 -16.70
C ALA A 267 -8.61 40.09 -17.75
N PRO A 268 -9.17 39.90 -18.97
CA PRO A 268 -9.19 40.96 -19.95
C PRO A 268 -9.99 42.14 -19.38
N THR A 269 -9.34 43.28 -19.31
CA THR A 269 -9.95 44.56 -18.95
C THR A 269 -11.11 44.81 -19.91
N ARG A 270 -12.35 44.59 -19.45
CA ARG A 270 -13.55 44.97 -20.20
C ARG A 270 -13.56 46.48 -20.32
N THR A 271 -13.15 46.99 -21.47
CA THR A 271 -13.64 48.26 -22.02
C THR A 271 -15.15 48.14 -22.19
N ALA A 272 -15.90 48.61 -21.21
CA ALA A 272 -17.33 48.83 -21.34
C ALA A 272 -17.56 50.28 -21.79
N THR A 273 -17.66 50.46 -23.10
CA THR A 273 -18.34 51.61 -23.70
C THR A 273 -19.81 51.24 -23.82
N ALA A 274 -20.68 51.82 -23.01
CA ALA A 274 -22.10 51.97 -23.34
C ALA A 274 -22.71 53.14 -22.56
N CYS A 275 -23.15 54.10 -23.36
CA CYS A 275 -23.88 55.32 -23.05
C CYS A 275 -25.16 55.07 -22.25
N SER A 276 -25.43 55.89 -21.22
CA SER A 276 -26.78 56.42 -20.99
C SER A 276 -26.69 57.75 -20.24
N ALA A 277 -27.36 58.74 -20.83
CA ALA A 277 -27.45 60.11 -20.36
C ALA A 277 -28.51 60.25 -19.27
N THR A 278 -28.25 61.07 -18.24
CA THR A 278 -29.11 62.23 -17.92
C THR A 278 -28.52 63.13 -16.83
N ARG A 279 -28.40 64.42 -17.21
CA ARG A 279 -28.76 65.66 -16.49
C ARG A 279 -27.99 66.13 -15.24
N THR A 280 -27.58 67.40 -15.37
CA THR A 280 -27.11 68.39 -14.37
C THR A 280 -25.67 68.16 -13.90
N GLY A 281 -24.72 69.09 -14.01
CA GLY A 281 -24.69 70.46 -14.49
C GLY A 281 -23.37 71.07 -13.99
N ARG A 282 -22.68 71.81 -14.87
CA ARG A 282 -21.62 72.79 -14.57
C ARG A 282 -20.17 72.28 -14.51
N CYS A 283 -19.47 72.52 -15.61
CA CYS A 283 -18.02 72.51 -15.74
C CYS A 283 -17.37 73.68 -14.98
N ALA A 284 -16.25 73.41 -14.30
CA ALA A 284 -15.21 74.40 -14.05
C ALA A 284 -13.83 73.74 -14.26
N ARG A 285 -13.06 74.33 -15.17
CA ARG A 285 -11.67 74.00 -15.49
C ARG A 285 -10.73 74.68 -14.49
N SER A 286 -9.63 74.03 -14.12
CA SER A 286 -8.28 74.62 -14.19
C SER A 286 -7.20 73.60 -13.79
N SER A 287 -6.48 73.15 -14.82
CA SER A 287 -5.03 72.90 -15.01
C SER A 287 -4.02 72.73 -13.85
N PRO A 288 -2.86 72.10 -14.16
CA PRO A 288 -2.09 71.24 -13.26
C PRO A 288 -0.84 71.92 -12.69
N ARG A 289 -0.18 71.28 -11.72
CA ARG A 289 1.25 71.49 -11.45
C ARG A 289 1.94 70.21 -10.98
N THR A 290 2.92 69.83 -11.78
CA THR A 290 4.05 68.95 -11.54
C THR A 290 4.98 69.53 -10.48
N THR A 291 5.55 68.67 -9.63
CA THR A 291 6.93 68.79 -9.13
C THR A 291 7.45 67.42 -8.68
N THR A 292 8.38 66.90 -9.47
CA THR A 292 9.48 65.98 -9.14
C THR A 292 10.27 66.54 -7.94
N THR A 293 10.74 65.79 -6.96
CA THR A 293 12.02 65.02 -6.96
C THR A 293 12.15 64.19 -5.65
N PRO A 294 13.05 63.18 -5.60
CA PRO A 294 13.09 62.07 -4.66
C PRO A 294 13.99 62.31 -3.45
N CYS A 295 13.92 61.42 -2.46
CA CYS A 295 14.96 61.25 -1.44
C CYS A 295 15.30 59.77 -1.27
N ASP A 296 16.52 59.42 -1.68
CA ASP A 296 17.26 58.25 -1.23
C ASP A 296 17.58 58.35 0.26
N ALA A 297 17.48 57.23 0.98
CA ALA A 297 18.27 56.96 2.17
C ALA A 297 18.48 55.45 2.31
N GLY A 298 19.74 55.06 2.35
CA GLY A 298 20.24 53.68 2.41
C GLY A 298 20.17 53.00 3.80
N PRO A 299 21.01 51.98 4.04
CA PRO A 299 20.57 50.72 4.62
C PRO A 299 20.93 50.54 6.10
N CYS A 300 20.22 49.66 6.80
CA CYS A 300 20.59 49.16 8.13
C CYS A 300 20.87 47.64 8.07
N SER A 301 22.13 47.27 8.33
CA SER A 301 22.54 46.00 8.97
C SER A 301 22.11 46.06 10.46
N CYS A 302 21.96 45.02 11.28
CA CYS A 302 22.55 43.69 11.39
C CYS A 302 21.71 42.89 12.43
N GLY A 303 21.75 41.55 12.39
CA GLY A 303 21.27 40.73 13.52
C GLY A 303 21.02 39.25 13.20
N SER A 304 21.91 38.38 13.63
CA SER A 304 21.73 36.94 13.85
C SER A 304 22.71 36.51 14.95
N PRO A 305 22.57 35.35 15.63
CA PRO A 305 21.43 34.43 15.74
C PRO A 305 21.09 34.05 17.21
N ALA A 306 19.95 33.40 17.46
CA ALA A 306 19.69 32.71 18.73
C ALA A 306 19.24 31.26 18.49
N SER A 307 20.11 30.34 18.88
CA SER A 307 19.93 28.89 18.98
C SER A 307 18.80 28.52 19.94
N TRP A 308 17.88 27.65 19.53
CA TRP A 308 16.94 27.01 20.44
C TRP A 308 17.41 25.59 20.74
N GLY A 309 17.83 25.41 22.00
CA GLY A 309 18.29 24.16 22.57
C GLY A 309 17.16 23.19 22.86
N SER A 310 17.55 21.92 22.80
CA SER A 310 16.89 20.72 23.31
C SER A 310 16.29 20.89 24.71
N MET A 311 15.00 20.56 24.87
CA MET A 311 14.44 20.18 26.17
C MET A 311 13.96 18.72 26.16
N SER A 312 14.80 17.88 26.76
CA SER A 312 14.41 16.59 27.34
C SER A 312 13.68 16.80 28.67
N ARG A 313 12.44 16.31 28.80
CA ARG A 313 11.83 15.94 30.11
C ARG A 313 10.94 14.71 29.88
N ARG A 314 11.41 13.55 30.34
CA ARG A 314 11.13 12.91 31.65
C ARG A 314 9.94 11.97 31.59
N SER A 315 10.29 10.70 31.67
CA SER A 315 9.56 9.55 32.18
C SER A 315 8.53 9.89 33.26
N GLY A 316 7.30 9.45 33.03
CA GLY A 316 6.23 9.37 34.01
C GLY A 316 5.66 7.96 34.02
N SER A 317 6.23 7.12 34.88
CA SER A 317 5.71 5.81 35.27
C SER A 317 4.37 5.96 36.01
N ARG A 318 3.30 5.33 35.53
CA ARG A 318 2.12 4.97 36.34
C ARG A 318 1.48 3.68 35.84
N ASP A 319 1.77 2.61 36.56
CA ASP A 319 0.83 1.53 36.88
C ASP A 319 1.19 1.11 38.32
N PRO A 320 0.23 0.79 39.21
CA PRO A 320 -0.39 -0.54 39.11
C PRO A 320 -1.86 -0.66 39.60
N ALA A 321 -2.48 -1.74 39.11
CA ALA A 321 -3.36 -2.66 39.85
C ALA A 321 -4.72 -2.15 40.37
N ARG A 322 -5.80 -2.62 39.72
CA ARG A 322 -6.97 -3.18 40.42
C ARG A 322 -7.33 -4.54 39.83
N GLY A 323 -7.25 -5.56 40.68
CA GLY A 323 -7.67 -6.94 40.43
C GLY A 323 -9.18 -7.15 40.48
N PRO A 324 -9.63 -8.41 40.33
CA PRO A 324 -10.89 -8.78 39.68
C PRO A 324 -12.03 -9.08 40.65
N ARG A 325 -13.29 -9.00 40.17
CA ARG A 325 -14.50 -9.50 40.85
C ARG A 325 -15.58 -9.96 39.84
N PRO A 326 -16.54 -10.83 40.24
CA PRO A 326 -16.66 -12.17 39.64
C PRO A 326 -17.94 -12.44 38.82
N SER A 327 -17.96 -13.68 38.32
CA SER A 327 -18.99 -14.49 37.62
C SER A 327 -20.46 -14.36 38.05
N ARG A 328 -21.34 -14.33 37.05
CA ARG A 328 -22.65 -15.03 36.96
C ARG A 328 -22.79 -15.43 35.48
N GLY A 329 -23.01 -16.68 35.05
CA GLY A 329 -23.91 -17.71 35.57
C GLY A 329 -25.24 -17.62 34.81
N GLY A 330 -25.44 -18.45 33.78
CA GLY A 330 -26.68 -18.44 32.99
C GLY A 330 -26.66 -19.30 31.73
N SER A 331 -26.79 -20.62 31.92
CA SER A 331 -27.07 -21.65 30.92
C SER A 331 -28.37 -21.44 30.14
N THR A 332 -28.41 -21.74 28.83
CA THR A 332 -29.48 -22.62 28.30
C THR A 332 -29.08 -23.30 27.00
N GLN A 333 -28.96 -24.61 27.11
CA GLN A 333 -28.88 -25.63 26.09
C GLN A 333 -30.29 -25.84 25.51
N ARG A 334 -30.46 -25.84 24.18
CA ARG A 334 -31.60 -26.51 23.53
C ARG A 334 -31.12 -27.30 22.32
N MET A 335 -30.98 -28.60 22.54
CA MET A 335 -31.16 -29.61 21.50
C MET A 335 -32.61 -29.53 20.99
N ARG A 336 -32.79 -29.67 19.68
CA ARG A 336 -33.91 -30.45 19.15
C ARG A 336 -33.46 -31.22 17.92
N ALA A 337 -33.72 -32.52 18.00
CA ALA A 337 -33.34 -33.53 17.06
C ALA A 337 -34.50 -33.84 16.11
N VAL A 338 -34.13 -34.42 14.95
CA VAL A 338 -34.86 -35.41 14.15
C VAL A 338 -36.14 -34.97 13.44
N ARG A 339 -36.10 -35.07 12.10
CA ARG A 339 -37.02 -35.93 11.34
C ARG A 339 -36.36 -36.48 10.07
N LEU A 340 -36.10 -37.78 10.12
CA LEU A 340 -35.87 -38.67 8.98
C LEU A 340 -37.21 -38.97 8.29
N ARG A 341 -37.26 -38.87 6.97
CA ARG A 341 -37.97 -39.73 5.99
C ARG A 341 -37.16 -39.58 4.69
N GLY A 342 -36.72 -40.61 3.96
CA GLY A 342 -37.18 -41.98 3.84
C GLY A 342 -37.68 -42.20 2.40
N ALA A 343 -37.14 -43.25 1.75
CA ALA A 343 -37.43 -43.80 0.41
C ALA A 343 -36.62 -43.20 -0.77
N SER A 344 -35.74 -43.89 -1.51
CA SER A 344 -35.63 -45.26 -2.07
C SER A 344 -36.34 -45.47 -3.43
N SER A 345 -35.57 -45.50 -4.53
CA SER A 345 -35.77 -46.40 -5.70
C SER A 345 -34.57 -46.28 -6.67
N ARG A 346 -33.78 -47.35 -6.85
CA ARG A 346 -33.69 -48.24 -8.04
C ARG A 346 -33.18 -47.53 -9.31
N ARG A 347 -31.95 -47.79 -9.78
CA ARG A 347 -31.49 -48.89 -10.66
C ARG A 347 -32.37 -49.12 -11.91
N GLN A 348 -31.83 -48.73 -13.07
CA GLN A 348 -31.93 -49.30 -14.44
C GLN A 348 -31.07 -48.36 -15.32
N GLU A 349 -29.88 -48.68 -15.84
CA GLU A 349 -29.42 -49.75 -16.74
C GLU A 349 -30.02 -49.65 -18.16
N ARG A 350 -29.12 -49.68 -19.17
CA ARG A 350 -29.28 -49.78 -20.65
C ARG A 350 -29.30 -48.44 -21.41
N ALA A 351 -28.26 -48.09 -22.18
CA ALA A 351 -27.79 -48.67 -23.45
C ALA A 351 -28.76 -48.42 -24.62
N GLN A 352 -28.20 -47.89 -25.72
CA GLN A 352 -28.75 -47.65 -27.08
C GLN A 352 -29.36 -46.27 -27.36
N ALA A 353 -28.53 -45.36 -27.89
CA ALA A 353 -28.67 -44.76 -29.23
C ALA A 353 -27.43 -43.88 -29.51
#